data_AF-A0A7W9WQU4-F1
#
_entry.id   AF-A0A7W9WQU4-F1
#
_cell.length_a   1.000
_cell.length_b   1.000
_cell.length_c   1.000
_cell.angle_alpha   90.00
_cell.angle_beta   90.00
_cell.angle_gamma   90.00
#
_symmetry.space_group_name_H-M   'P 1'
#
loop_
_entity.id
_entity.type
_entity.pdbx_description
1 polymer ?
#
loop_
_entity_poly.entity_id
_entity_poly.type
_entity_poly.pdbx_seq_one_letter_code
_entity_poly.pdbx_strand_id
1 'polypeptide(L)'
;MNSVWKTHAIGRHFVDVPTGAKLVESWKYGKDALERVAAGDDGQIAQLVARREAELRKQLQKSGKPSFVDRVLLANGSVALFSWSEPYDETIYASDTYFKAGRSIIRYQKDAIPLSNREKAITFFKRCSAKWREIPAGQTPEGIGFVAGNAMLADDFPNYESWRLLIQLEGKPDVSLEVSSFVGAVEEGLRQRVGGILTSMLGAAAGLAQLRNHARPVGPIQADEILVAGTQNGKRGYGFKWEAPGKDYSLAEPNMNVSLQVGESAYATNRESFSSDGEALELWDTLVSSIRLRPGAV
;
A
#
# COMPACT_ATOMS: atom_id res chain seq x y z
N MET A 1 7.38 -15.76 -21.53
CA MET A 1 6.00 -15.30 -21.84
C MET A 1 6.10 -13.92 -22.45
N ASN A 2 5.48 -13.63 -23.61
CA ASN A 2 5.38 -12.24 -24.09
C ASN A 2 4.23 -11.53 -23.35
N SER A 3 4.36 -11.36 -22.04
CA SER A 3 3.41 -10.59 -21.25
C SER A 3 3.51 -9.13 -21.64
N VAL A 4 2.39 -8.52 -22.06
CA VAL A 4 2.30 -7.07 -22.20
C VAL A 4 2.23 -6.47 -20.79
N TRP A 5 3.16 -5.57 -20.48
CA TRP A 5 3.23 -4.88 -19.18
C TRP A 5 2.57 -3.50 -19.28
N LYS A 6 1.99 -3.04 -18.18
CA LYS A 6 1.42 -1.69 -18.05
C LYS A 6 2.03 -0.99 -16.84
N THR A 7 2.33 0.29 -16.97
CA THR A 7 2.75 1.10 -15.83
C THR A 7 1.58 1.38 -14.89
N HIS A 8 1.78 1.12 -13.61
CA HIS A 8 0.83 1.38 -12.54
C HIS A 8 1.40 2.40 -11.56
N ALA A 9 0.60 3.39 -11.17
CA ALA A 9 0.98 4.43 -10.23
C ALA A 9 0.47 4.12 -8.84
N ILE A 10 1.36 4.13 -7.85
CA ILE A 10 1.00 3.85 -6.45
C ILE A 10 1.92 4.63 -5.50
N GLY A 11 1.31 5.34 -4.53
CA GLY A 11 2.03 6.27 -3.68
C GLY A 11 2.80 7.29 -4.53
N ARG A 12 4.13 7.33 -4.37
CA ARG A 12 5.02 8.21 -5.16
C ARG A 12 5.73 7.51 -6.31
N HIS A 13 5.41 6.26 -6.59
CA HIS A 13 6.17 5.40 -7.51
C HIS A 13 5.36 4.96 -8.72
N PHE A 14 6.11 4.55 -9.74
CA PHE A 14 5.63 3.70 -10.81
C PHE A 14 6.19 2.28 -10.65
N VAL A 15 5.35 1.30 -10.95
CA VAL A 15 5.69 -0.12 -11.04
C VAL A 15 5.02 -0.65 -12.30
N ASP A 16 5.75 -1.35 -13.16
CA ASP A 16 5.14 -2.00 -14.30
C ASP A 16 4.60 -3.36 -13.85
N VAL A 17 3.36 -3.69 -14.24
CA VAL A 17 2.68 -4.92 -13.87
C VAL A 17 2.13 -5.63 -15.11
N PRO A 18 1.97 -6.96 -15.10
CA PRO A 18 1.34 -7.68 -16.22
C PRO A 18 -0.08 -7.20 -16.47
N THR A 19 -0.48 -7.02 -17.74
CA THR A 19 -1.76 -6.38 -18.11
C THR A 19 -3.00 -7.10 -17.55
N GLY A 20 -2.96 -8.44 -17.48
CA GLY A 20 -4.02 -9.31 -16.93
C GLY A 20 -3.93 -9.59 -15.43
N ALA A 21 -2.91 -9.07 -14.73
CA ALA A 21 -2.80 -9.28 -13.29
C ALA A 21 -3.91 -8.54 -12.53
N LYS A 22 -4.46 -9.20 -11.51
CA LYS A 22 -5.35 -8.56 -10.53
C LYS A 22 -4.50 -7.88 -9.46
N LEU A 23 -4.81 -6.62 -9.20
CA LEU A 23 -4.09 -5.78 -8.23
C LEU A 23 -4.93 -5.60 -6.98
N VAL A 24 -4.31 -5.72 -5.81
CA VAL A 24 -4.91 -5.35 -4.52
C VAL A 24 -3.98 -4.34 -3.87
N GLU A 25 -4.51 -3.15 -3.65
CA GLU A 25 -3.76 -2.00 -3.16
C GLU A 25 -4.21 -1.65 -1.75
N SER A 26 -3.27 -1.16 -0.93
CA SER A 26 -3.57 -0.56 0.36
C SER A 26 -2.61 0.59 0.63
N TRP A 27 -3.09 1.60 1.35
CA TRP A 27 -2.35 2.82 1.61
C TRP A 27 -2.54 3.28 3.05
N LYS A 28 -1.52 3.96 3.56
CA LYS A 28 -1.60 4.74 4.79
C LYS A 28 -0.98 6.10 4.58
N TYR A 29 -1.54 7.09 5.25
CA TYR A 29 -1.03 8.45 5.25
C TYR A 29 -1.01 8.98 6.68
N GLY A 30 0.17 9.26 7.22
CA GLY A 30 0.33 9.58 8.64
C GLY A 30 -0.03 8.41 9.56
N LYS A 31 0.35 7.19 9.16
CA LYS A 31 0.09 5.90 9.86
C LYS A 31 -1.36 5.39 9.82
N ASP A 32 -2.31 6.26 9.48
CA ASP A 32 -3.73 5.91 9.39
C ASP A 32 -4.10 5.42 7.98
N ALA A 33 -5.05 4.50 7.89
CA ALA A 33 -5.44 3.87 6.63
C ALA A 33 -6.20 4.82 5.70
N LEU A 34 -5.95 4.67 4.40
CA LEU A 34 -6.78 5.25 3.35
C LEU A 34 -7.56 4.13 2.67
N GLU A 35 -8.86 4.33 2.53
CA GLU A 35 -9.75 3.43 1.81
C GLU A 35 -10.35 4.16 0.62
N ARG A 36 -10.26 3.54 -0.56
CA ARG A 36 -11.03 4.01 -1.71
C ARG A 36 -12.48 3.60 -1.52
N VAL A 37 -13.36 4.59 -1.44
CA VAL A 37 -14.79 4.33 -1.38
C VAL A 37 -15.31 4.29 -2.81
N ALA A 38 -15.98 3.20 -3.16
CA ALA A 38 -16.70 3.11 -4.42
C ALA A 38 -17.87 4.11 -4.37
N ALA A 39 -17.65 5.29 -4.89
CA ALA A 39 -18.67 6.31 -5.01
C ALA A 39 -18.60 6.91 -6.40
N GLY A 40 -19.75 7.01 -7.04
CA GLY A 40 -19.99 7.81 -8.23
C GLY A 40 -20.32 9.24 -7.85
N ASP A 41 -21.37 9.80 -8.43
CA ASP A 41 -21.68 11.23 -8.35
C ASP A 41 -21.89 11.81 -6.93
N ASP A 42 -22.00 13.13 -6.86
CA ASP A 42 -22.18 13.94 -5.65
C ASP A 42 -23.33 13.45 -4.74
N GLY A 43 -24.39 12.89 -5.32
CA GLY A 43 -25.54 12.37 -4.58
C GLY A 43 -25.17 11.13 -3.76
N GLN A 44 -24.33 10.25 -4.32
CA GLN A 44 -23.87 9.05 -3.61
C GLN A 44 -22.95 9.38 -2.44
N ILE A 45 -22.12 10.43 -2.57
CA ILE A 45 -21.29 10.94 -1.46
C ILE A 45 -22.15 11.39 -0.29
N ALA A 46 -23.15 12.23 -0.58
CA ALA A 46 -24.05 12.76 0.42
C ALA A 46 -24.82 11.65 1.15
N GLN A 47 -25.29 10.64 0.41
CA GLN A 47 -25.96 9.46 0.99
C GLN A 47 -25.04 8.65 1.88
N LEU A 48 -23.78 8.44 1.47
CA LEU A 48 -22.80 7.68 2.24
C LEU A 48 -22.47 8.37 3.56
N VAL A 49 -22.21 9.68 3.52
CA VAL A 49 -21.97 10.49 4.72
C VAL A 49 -23.20 10.50 5.62
N ALA A 50 -24.39 10.71 5.06
CA ALA A 50 -25.64 10.75 5.84
C ALA A 50 -25.95 9.40 6.51
N ARG A 51 -25.71 8.28 5.81
CA ARG A 51 -25.86 6.94 6.38
C ARG A 51 -24.91 6.74 7.56
N ARG A 52 -23.63 7.06 7.39
CA ARG A 52 -22.64 6.93 8.46
C ARG A 52 -22.95 7.82 9.66
N GLU A 53 -23.35 9.06 9.42
CA GLU A 53 -23.79 9.98 10.47
C GLU A 53 -25.00 9.41 11.24
N ALA A 54 -26.00 8.87 10.55
CA ALA A 54 -27.16 8.24 11.18
C ALA A 54 -26.79 7.00 12.01
N GLU A 55 -25.83 6.19 11.57
CA GLU A 55 -25.29 5.07 12.34
C GLU A 55 -24.63 5.56 13.65
N LEU A 56 -23.74 6.57 13.56
CA LEU A 56 -23.05 7.12 14.72
C LEU A 56 -24.01 7.79 15.73
N ARG A 57 -25.12 8.37 15.25
CA ARG A 57 -26.17 8.94 16.10
C ARG A 57 -26.99 7.87 16.84
N LYS A 58 -27.12 6.67 16.26
CA LYS A 58 -27.81 5.53 16.87
C LYS A 58 -26.90 4.72 17.79
N GLN A 59 -25.59 4.73 17.55
CA GLN A 59 -24.61 4.15 18.44
C GLN A 59 -24.59 4.97 19.74
N LEU A 60 -24.90 4.32 20.86
CA LEU A 60 -24.92 4.96 22.17
C LEU A 60 -23.65 4.63 22.95
N GLN A 61 -23.12 5.64 23.62
CA GLN A 61 -22.21 5.49 24.73
C GLN A 61 -22.90 4.77 25.89
N LYS A 62 -22.11 4.30 26.87
CA LYS A 62 -22.65 3.64 28.06
C LYS A 62 -23.44 4.58 28.96
N SER A 63 -23.17 5.89 28.86
CA SER A 63 -23.98 6.96 29.48
C SER A 63 -25.38 7.12 28.85
N GLY A 64 -25.66 6.44 27.74
CA GLY A 64 -26.91 6.56 26.97
C GLY A 64 -26.92 7.72 25.96
N LYS A 65 -25.87 8.56 25.92
CA LYS A 65 -25.71 9.61 24.91
C LYS A 65 -25.28 9.02 23.56
N PRO A 66 -25.62 9.63 22.41
CA PRO A 66 -25.04 9.25 21.12
C PRO A 66 -23.49 9.33 21.12
N SER A 67 -22.86 8.45 20.35
CA SER A 67 -21.42 8.48 20.08
C SER A 67 -21.05 9.58 19.10
N PHE A 68 -21.96 9.97 18.21
CA PHE A 68 -21.76 11.09 17.28
C PHE A 68 -21.53 12.40 18.04
N VAL A 69 -20.50 13.13 17.63
CA VAL A 69 -20.14 14.45 18.19
C VAL A 69 -20.61 15.53 17.23
N ASP A 70 -19.97 15.64 16.07
CA ASP A 70 -20.32 16.66 15.08
C ASP A 70 -19.82 16.33 13.66
N ARG A 71 -20.24 17.18 12.72
CA ARG A 71 -19.89 17.13 11.31
C ARG A 71 -19.14 18.40 10.94
N VAL A 72 -17.98 18.24 10.32
CA VAL A 72 -17.16 19.35 9.81
C VAL A 72 -17.18 19.32 8.28
N LEU A 73 -17.62 20.43 7.68
CA LEU A 73 -17.53 20.65 6.23
C LEU A 73 -16.10 21.07 5.87
N LEU A 74 -15.57 20.48 4.80
CA LEU A 74 -14.22 20.69 4.31
C LEU A 74 -14.26 21.16 2.84
N ALA A 75 -13.10 21.40 2.24
CA ALA A 75 -13.03 21.85 0.86
C ALA A 75 -13.57 20.79 -0.13
N ASN A 76 -14.00 21.25 -1.29
CA ASN A 76 -14.47 20.40 -2.39
C ASN A 76 -15.64 19.48 -2.02
N GLY A 77 -16.46 19.83 -1.03
CA GLY A 77 -17.56 18.97 -0.57
C GLY A 77 -17.10 17.77 0.26
N SER A 78 -15.84 17.74 0.68
CA SER A 78 -15.32 16.75 1.63
C SER A 78 -15.97 16.96 3.02
N VAL A 79 -16.03 15.90 3.82
CA VAL A 79 -16.67 15.93 5.14
C VAL A 79 -15.87 15.12 6.14
N ALA A 80 -15.71 15.60 7.37
CA ALA A 80 -15.29 14.80 8.52
C ALA A 80 -16.44 14.61 9.50
N LEU A 81 -16.66 13.38 9.94
CA LEU A 81 -17.59 13.03 11.01
C LEU A 81 -16.77 12.67 12.25
N PHE A 82 -17.01 13.36 13.36
CA PHE A 82 -16.39 13.05 14.64
C PHE A 82 -17.35 12.24 15.52
N SER A 83 -16.79 11.27 16.22
CA SER A 83 -17.46 10.51 17.26
C SER A 83 -16.52 10.28 18.44
N TRP A 84 -17.05 9.82 19.57
CA TRP A 84 -16.22 9.29 20.65
C TRP A 84 -15.60 7.95 20.24
N SER A 85 -14.31 7.76 20.52
CA SER A 85 -13.60 6.53 20.13
C SER A 85 -14.04 5.34 20.98
N GLU A 86 -14.32 5.57 22.25
CA GLU A 86 -14.70 4.55 23.23
C GLU A 86 -16.02 4.94 23.93
N PRO A 87 -16.84 3.96 24.35
CA PRO A 87 -18.17 4.23 24.89
C PRO A 87 -18.18 4.80 26.31
N TYR A 88 -17.00 4.95 26.94
CA TYR A 88 -16.81 5.52 28.28
C TYR A 88 -15.98 6.81 28.27
N ASP A 89 -15.41 7.19 27.13
CA ASP A 89 -14.34 8.19 27.07
C ASP A 89 -14.75 9.39 26.22
N GLU A 90 -15.01 10.52 26.89
CA GLU A 90 -15.25 11.82 26.25
C GLU A 90 -13.93 12.64 26.10
N THR A 91 -12.77 11.98 26.12
CA THR A 91 -11.44 12.62 25.97
C THR A 91 -10.69 12.22 24.70
N ILE A 92 -11.18 11.22 23.96
CA ILE A 92 -10.60 10.76 22.69
C ILE A 92 -11.70 10.68 21.63
N TYR A 93 -11.50 11.38 20.52
CA TYR A 93 -12.34 11.27 19.35
C TYR A 93 -11.83 10.18 18.40
N ALA A 94 -12.76 9.58 17.69
CA ALA A 94 -12.51 8.97 16.38
C ALA A 94 -13.06 9.90 15.28
N SER A 95 -12.53 9.77 14.07
CA SER A 95 -13.04 10.47 12.90
C SER A 95 -13.12 9.59 11.67
N ASP A 96 -14.25 9.69 10.96
CA ASP A 96 -14.45 9.23 9.60
C ASP A 96 -14.39 10.43 8.65
N THR A 97 -13.29 10.59 7.92
CA THR A 97 -13.11 11.70 6.98
C THR A 97 -13.22 11.21 5.53
N TYR A 98 -14.09 11.84 4.75
CA TYR A 98 -14.32 11.54 3.34
C TYR A 98 -13.78 12.68 2.48
N PHE A 99 -12.62 12.48 1.88
CA PHE A 99 -12.00 13.42 0.96
C PHE A 99 -12.53 13.21 -0.46
N LYS A 100 -13.13 14.26 -1.03
CA LYS A 100 -13.58 14.26 -2.42
C LYS A 100 -12.45 14.72 -3.34
N ALA A 101 -12.20 13.93 -4.37
CA ALA A 101 -11.21 14.17 -5.41
C ALA A 101 -11.90 14.00 -6.78
N GLY A 102 -12.58 15.06 -7.25
CA GLY A 102 -13.47 14.96 -8.40
C GLY A 102 -14.57 13.93 -8.16
N ARG A 103 -14.60 12.86 -8.97
CA ARG A 103 -15.52 11.72 -8.82
C ARG A 103 -15.03 10.63 -7.87
N SER A 104 -13.84 10.78 -7.30
CA SER A 104 -13.27 9.79 -6.38
C SER A 104 -13.46 10.20 -4.93
N ILE A 105 -13.63 9.22 -4.04
CA ILE A 105 -13.62 9.45 -2.60
C ILE A 105 -12.53 8.60 -1.95
N ILE A 106 -11.73 9.26 -1.13
CA ILE A 106 -10.80 8.61 -0.22
C ILE A 106 -11.33 8.79 1.20
N ARG A 107 -11.67 7.68 1.86
CA ARG A 107 -11.96 7.66 3.29
C ARG A 107 -10.65 7.56 4.07
N TYR A 108 -10.53 8.40 5.08
CA TYR A 108 -9.43 8.46 6.02
C TYR A 108 -10.02 8.31 7.42
N GLN A 109 -9.69 7.20 8.06
CA GLN A 109 -10.19 6.88 9.41
C GLN A 109 -9.07 7.11 10.42
N LYS A 110 -9.40 7.76 11.53
CA LYS A 110 -8.49 7.97 12.64
C LYS A 110 -9.19 7.61 13.94
N ASP A 111 -8.73 6.58 14.61
CA ASP A 111 -9.43 5.99 15.77
C ASP A 111 -9.09 6.67 17.10
N ALA A 112 -8.01 7.46 17.13
CA ALA A 112 -7.56 8.14 18.32
C ALA A 112 -7.09 9.58 18.03
N ILE A 113 -7.92 10.54 18.42
CA ILE A 113 -7.63 11.98 18.40
C ILE A 113 -7.88 12.51 19.81
N PRO A 114 -6.83 12.76 20.61
CA PRO A 114 -7.01 13.38 21.91
C PRO A 114 -7.80 14.69 21.80
N LEU A 115 -8.65 14.98 22.80
CA LEU A 115 -9.50 16.18 22.86
C LEU A 115 -8.71 17.46 22.54
N SER A 116 -7.50 17.57 23.10
CA SER A 116 -6.58 18.70 22.90
C SER A 116 -6.01 18.83 21.48
N ASN A 117 -6.10 17.78 20.66
CA ASN A 117 -5.59 17.74 19.29
C ASN A 117 -6.69 17.86 18.23
N ARG A 118 -7.96 18.05 18.60
CA ARG A 118 -9.08 18.15 17.66
C ARG A 118 -8.88 19.23 16.59
N GLU A 119 -8.54 20.44 16.99
CA GLU A 119 -8.34 21.55 16.03
C GLU A 119 -7.14 21.32 15.11
N LYS A 120 -6.10 20.63 15.59
CA LYS A 120 -4.97 20.20 14.75
C LYS A 120 -5.41 19.18 13.71
N ALA A 121 -6.25 18.20 14.10
CA ALA A 121 -6.82 17.23 13.18
C ALA A 121 -7.69 17.91 12.11
N ILE A 122 -8.58 18.84 12.50
CA ILE A 122 -9.40 19.62 11.56
C ILE A 122 -8.53 20.42 10.59
N THR A 123 -7.47 21.06 11.09
CA THR A 123 -6.52 21.82 10.25
C THR A 123 -5.84 20.91 9.22
N PHE A 124 -5.43 19.72 9.65
CA PHE A 124 -4.88 18.70 8.76
C PHE A 124 -5.90 18.25 7.71
N PHE A 125 -7.14 17.95 8.10
CA PHE A 125 -8.20 17.56 7.17
C PHE A 125 -8.52 18.67 6.15
N LYS A 126 -8.58 19.93 6.59
CA LYS A 126 -8.79 21.09 5.71
C LYS A 126 -7.69 21.16 4.65
N ARG A 127 -6.42 21.04 5.06
CA ARG A 127 -5.28 21.01 4.14
C ARG A 127 -5.40 19.87 3.11
N CYS A 128 -5.63 18.63 3.56
CA CYS A 128 -5.74 17.48 2.67
C CYS A 128 -6.91 17.63 1.70
N SER A 129 -8.09 18.05 2.19
CA SER A 129 -9.29 18.20 1.37
C SER A 129 -9.13 19.17 0.19
N ALA A 130 -8.29 20.20 0.34
CA ALA A 130 -8.01 21.18 -0.71
C ALA A 130 -7.03 20.65 -1.78
N LYS A 131 -6.27 19.59 -1.47
CA LYS A 131 -5.14 19.08 -2.26
C LYS A 131 -5.41 17.73 -2.93
N TRP A 132 -6.46 17.02 -2.55
CA TRP A 132 -6.89 15.82 -3.26
C TRP A 132 -7.40 16.17 -4.67
N ARG A 133 -6.91 15.43 -5.67
CA ARG A 133 -7.24 15.57 -7.10
C ARG A 133 -7.64 14.22 -7.69
N GLU A 134 -8.61 14.22 -8.61
CA GLU A 134 -8.92 13.04 -9.41
C GLU A 134 -7.77 12.78 -10.40
N ILE A 135 -7.46 11.51 -10.62
CA ILE A 135 -6.64 11.06 -11.74
C ILE A 135 -7.62 10.49 -12.78
N PRO A 136 -7.82 11.17 -13.93
CA PRO A 136 -8.72 10.68 -14.95
C PRO A 136 -8.30 9.31 -15.49
N ALA A 137 -9.27 8.50 -15.91
CA ALA A 137 -9.00 7.18 -16.46
C ALA A 137 -8.06 7.26 -17.67
N GLY A 138 -7.04 6.40 -17.70
CA GLY A 138 -6.04 6.36 -18.76
C GLY A 138 -4.99 7.46 -18.71
N GLN A 139 -5.07 8.40 -17.76
CA GLN A 139 -4.03 9.41 -17.57
C GLN A 139 -2.98 8.96 -16.56
N THR A 140 -1.73 9.31 -16.84
CA THR A 140 -0.62 9.15 -15.92
C THR A 140 -0.61 10.33 -14.94
N PRO A 141 -0.55 10.11 -13.62
CA PRO A 141 -0.47 11.22 -12.67
C PRO A 141 0.85 11.98 -12.81
N GLU A 142 0.80 13.32 -12.79
CA GLU A 142 1.97 14.20 -12.93
C GLU A 142 2.13 15.11 -11.71
N GLY A 143 3.36 15.56 -11.46
CA GLY A 143 3.69 16.51 -10.38
C GLY A 143 3.66 15.91 -8.98
N ILE A 144 3.82 16.77 -7.97
CA ILE A 144 4.02 16.37 -6.57
C ILE A 144 2.79 15.62 -6.05
N GLY A 145 3.00 14.49 -5.36
CA GLY A 145 1.94 13.89 -4.56
C GLY A 145 1.93 12.38 -4.41
N PHE A 146 1.05 11.93 -3.51
CA PHE A 146 0.81 10.54 -3.15
C PHE A 146 -0.46 10.00 -3.82
N VAL A 147 -0.31 8.97 -4.66
CA VAL A 147 -1.38 8.32 -5.42
C VAL A 147 -2.04 7.21 -4.59
N ALA A 148 -3.36 7.29 -4.45
CA ALA A 148 -4.21 6.27 -3.85
C ALA A 148 -5.36 5.96 -4.82
N GLY A 149 -5.23 4.87 -5.57
CA GLY A 149 -6.15 4.47 -6.63
C GLY A 149 -6.20 5.51 -7.74
N ASN A 150 -7.39 6.03 -8.03
CA ASN A 150 -7.62 7.07 -9.03
C ASN A 150 -7.67 8.49 -8.43
N ALA A 151 -7.02 8.70 -7.27
CA ALA A 151 -6.88 10.01 -6.65
C ALA A 151 -5.41 10.26 -6.26
N MET A 152 -5.02 11.52 -6.26
CA MET A 152 -3.70 11.97 -5.82
C MET A 152 -3.83 13.07 -4.78
N LEU A 153 -3.13 12.91 -3.65
CA LEU A 153 -2.93 13.98 -2.69
C LEU A 153 -1.73 14.80 -3.16
N ALA A 154 -1.99 15.98 -3.75
CA ALA A 154 -0.95 16.86 -4.27
C ALA A 154 -0.24 17.62 -3.13
N ASP A 155 0.60 16.90 -2.40
CA ASP A 155 1.34 17.40 -1.23
C ASP A 155 2.71 16.73 -1.11
N ASP A 156 3.68 17.46 -0.59
CA ASP A 156 5.06 17.04 -0.28
C ASP A 156 5.33 17.04 1.22
N PHE A 157 4.27 17.13 2.04
CA PHE A 157 4.44 17.12 3.49
C PHE A 157 5.19 15.87 3.94
N PRO A 158 6.32 16.02 4.66
CA PRO A 158 6.97 14.89 5.28
C PRO A 158 6.01 14.21 6.25
N ASN A 159 5.62 12.97 5.94
CA ASN A 159 4.69 12.20 6.73
C ASN A 159 4.99 10.70 6.62
N TYR A 160 4.46 9.91 7.54
CA TYR A 160 4.52 8.45 7.46
C TYR A 160 3.55 7.93 6.40
N GLU A 161 4.02 7.93 5.16
CA GLU A 161 3.33 7.36 4.01
C GLU A 161 3.72 5.89 3.86
N SER A 162 2.75 5.04 3.55
CA SER A 162 3.04 3.66 3.17
C SER A 162 2.04 3.16 2.15
N TRP A 163 2.49 2.24 1.31
CA TRP A 163 1.60 1.54 0.38
C TRP A 163 2.07 0.11 0.17
N ARG A 164 1.12 -0.75 -0.23
CA ARG A 164 1.35 -2.14 -0.61
C ARG A 164 0.53 -2.46 -1.84
N LEU A 165 1.17 -3.10 -2.80
CA LEU A 165 0.61 -3.60 -4.06
C LEU A 165 0.81 -5.11 -4.11
N LEU A 166 -0.27 -5.86 -3.93
CA LEU A 166 -0.29 -7.29 -4.18
C LEU A 166 -0.69 -7.53 -5.64
N ILE A 167 0.12 -8.30 -6.37
CA ILE A 167 -0.04 -8.61 -7.78
C ILE A 167 -0.38 -10.10 -7.89
N GLN A 168 -1.62 -10.40 -8.26
CA GLN A 168 -2.09 -11.76 -8.49
C GLN A 168 -2.05 -12.07 -9.99
N LEU A 169 -1.23 -13.04 -10.37
CA LEU A 169 -1.04 -13.43 -11.76
C LEU A 169 -2.21 -14.30 -12.25
N GLU A 170 -2.63 -14.06 -13.49
CA GLU A 170 -3.62 -14.90 -14.17
C GLU A 170 -3.07 -16.32 -14.36
N GLY A 171 -3.88 -17.33 -14.01
CA GLY A 171 -3.51 -18.75 -14.13
C GLY A 171 -2.45 -19.25 -13.14
N LYS A 172 -1.93 -18.41 -12.24
CA LYS A 172 -0.90 -18.78 -11.24
C LYS A 172 -1.32 -18.38 -9.82
N PRO A 173 -2.39 -19.00 -9.26
CA PRO A 173 -3.00 -18.58 -7.99
C PRO A 173 -2.13 -18.82 -6.74
N ASP A 174 -1.06 -19.57 -6.89
CA ASP A 174 -0.08 -19.95 -5.86
C ASP A 174 1.18 -19.08 -5.87
N VAL A 175 1.27 -18.13 -6.81
CA VAL A 175 2.33 -17.14 -6.87
C VAL A 175 1.83 -15.85 -6.21
N SER A 176 2.47 -15.47 -5.11
CA SER A 176 2.23 -14.18 -4.45
C SER A 176 3.37 -13.23 -4.79
N LEU A 177 3.06 -12.16 -5.53
CA LEU A 177 3.99 -11.05 -5.76
C LEU A 177 3.52 -9.82 -5.01
N GLU A 178 4.43 -9.17 -4.30
CA GLU A 178 4.15 -7.98 -3.54
C GLU A 178 5.24 -6.93 -3.74
N VAL A 179 4.81 -5.68 -3.90
CA VAL A 179 5.65 -4.50 -3.78
C VAL A 179 5.11 -3.63 -2.65
N SER A 180 5.96 -3.17 -1.75
CA SER A 180 5.57 -2.24 -0.70
C SER A 180 6.61 -1.16 -0.47
N SER A 181 6.14 -0.06 0.11
CA SER A 181 7.00 1.06 0.49
C SER A 181 6.50 1.71 1.77
N PHE A 182 7.44 2.21 2.57
CA PHE A 182 7.19 2.91 3.82
C PHE A 182 8.23 4.02 4.01
N VAL A 183 7.77 5.23 4.34
CA VAL A 183 8.67 6.34 4.69
C VAL A 183 9.33 6.07 6.04
N GLY A 184 10.62 5.75 5.99
CA GLY A 184 11.49 5.39 7.10
C GLY A 184 12.68 4.57 6.61
N ALA A 185 13.67 4.35 7.47
CA ALA A 185 14.79 3.46 7.19
C ALA A 185 14.69 2.14 7.98
N VAL A 186 15.39 1.11 7.48
CA VAL A 186 15.79 -0.05 8.28
C VAL A 186 17.29 0.03 8.54
N GLU A 187 17.70 -0.27 9.78
CA GLU A 187 19.08 -0.09 10.23
C GLU A 187 20.08 -1.01 9.52
N GLU A 188 19.73 -2.28 9.33
CA GLU A 188 20.57 -3.27 8.66
C GLU A 188 20.07 -3.59 7.26
N GLY A 189 20.98 -3.63 6.28
CA GLY A 189 20.67 -4.06 4.92
C GLY A 189 20.25 -5.53 4.87
N LEU A 190 19.44 -5.89 3.87
CA LEU A 190 18.83 -7.22 3.74
C LEU A 190 19.85 -8.36 3.87
N ARG A 191 21.00 -8.25 3.18
CA ARG A 191 22.01 -9.33 3.19
C ARG A 191 22.72 -9.48 4.52
N GLN A 192 22.94 -8.39 5.25
CA GLN A 192 23.51 -8.45 6.59
C GLN A 192 22.56 -9.14 7.55
N ARG A 193 21.28 -8.73 7.51
CA ARG A 193 20.23 -9.24 8.39
C ARG A 193 19.88 -10.71 8.14
N VAL A 194 19.93 -11.16 6.88
CA VAL A 194 19.50 -12.51 6.47
C VAL A 194 20.67 -13.48 6.26
N GLY A 195 21.90 -12.99 6.10
CA GLY A 195 23.06 -13.81 5.70
C GLY A 195 23.34 -15.02 6.59
N GLY A 196 23.31 -14.84 7.92
CA GLY A 196 23.51 -15.93 8.88
C GLY A 196 22.40 -16.98 8.83
N ILE A 197 21.15 -16.53 8.82
CA ILE A 197 19.96 -17.40 8.77
C ILE A 197 19.90 -18.20 7.47
N LEU A 198 20.18 -17.55 6.34
CA LEU A 198 20.18 -18.19 5.02
C LEU A 198 21.23 -19.30 4.93
N THR A 199 22.43 -19.06 5.45
CA THR A 199 23.50 -20.06 5.45
C THR A 199 23.10 -21.29 6.26
N SER A 200 22.49 -21.09 7.44
CA SER A 200 21.97 -22.19 8.25
C SER A 200 20.83 -22.95 7.56
N MET A 201 19.90 -22.24 6.89
CA MET A 201 18.77 -22.86 6.19
C MET A 201 19.23 -23.71 5.00
N LEU A 202 20.17 -23.20 4.19
CA LEU A 202 20.76 -23.93 3.07
C LEU A 202 21.53 -25.18 3.51
N GLY A 203 22.16 -25.15 4.69
CA GLY A 203 22.87 -26.30 5.25
C GLY A 203 21.96 -27.38 5.83
N ALA A 204 20.75 -27.01 6.27
CA ALA A 204 19.82 -27.92 6.97
C ALA A 204 18.74 -28.53 6.06
N ALA A 205 18.33 -27.83 4.99
CA ALA A 205 17.21 -28.24 4.13
C ALA A 205 17.69 -28.86 2.82
N ALA A 206 17.68 -30.19 2.74
CA ALA A 206 17.94 -30.90 1.49
C ALA A 206 16.95 -30.45 0.40
N GLY A 207 17.47 -30.00 -0.74
CA GLY A 207 16.66 -29.55 -1.88
C GLY A 207 16.39 -28.04 -1.96
N LEU A 208 16.90 -27.24 -1.00
CA LEU A 208 16.93 -25.78 -1.09
C LEU A 208 18.23 -25.33 -1.79
N ALA A 209 18.12 -24.35 -2.69
CA ALA A 209 19.24 -23.76 -3.42
C ALA A 209 19.14 -22.23 -3.41
N GLN A 210 20.29 -21.57 -3.26
CA GLN A 210 20.41 -20.14 -3.49
C GLN A 210 20.56 -19.88 -4.99
N LEU A 211 19.65 -19.08 -5.57
CA LEU A 211 19.74 -18.68 -6.97
C LEU A 211 20.59 -17.41 -7.13
N ARG A 212 20.38 -16.40 -6.28
CA ARG A 212 21.13 -15.13 -6.28
C ARG A 212 21.23 -14.54 -4.87
N ASN A 213 22.32 -13.83 -4.60
CA ASN A 213 22.53 -13.08 -3.35
C ASN A 213 23.57 -11.98 -3.60
N HIS A 214 23.13 -10.76 -3.94
CA HIS A 214 24.02 -9.66 -4.31
C HIS A 214 23.34 -8.28 -4.15
N ALA A 215 24.13 -7.20 -4.29
CA ALA A 215 23.59 -5.85 -4.43
C ALA A 215 22.87 -5.72 -5.77
N ARG A 216 21.66 -5.19 -5.80
CA ARG A 216 20.84 -5.02 -7.01
C ARG A 216 20.21 -3.63 -7.04
N PRO A 217 20.97 -2.59 -7.43
CA PRO A 217 20.39 -1.26 -7.58
C PRO A 217 19.43 -1.20 -8.79
N VAL A 218 18.41 -0.35 -8.69
CA VAL A 218 17.48 -0.05 -9.80
C VAL A 218 17.42 1.47 -9.97
N GLY A 219 18.00 1.98 -11.05
CA GLY A 219 18.20 3.42 -11.22
C GLY A 219 18.96 4.01 -10.03
N PRO A 220 18.45 5.07 -9.36
CA PRO A 220 19.09 5.64 -8.18
C PRO A 220 18.89 4.81 -6.90
N ILE A 221 17.97 3.83 -6.89
CA ILE A 221 17.59 3.10 -5.68
C ILE A 221 18.67 2.07 -5.36
N GLN A 222 19.36 2.26 -4.23
CA GLN A 222 20.32 1.30 -3.69
C GLN A 222 19.58 0.20 -2.95
N ALA A 223 19.83 -1.05 -3.31
CA ALA A 223 19.11 -2.19 -2.78
C ALA A 223 19.92 -3.48 -2.88
N ASP A 224 19.47 -4.48 -2.13
CA ASP A 224 20.01 -5.82 -2.08
C ASP A 224 18.97 -6.84 -2.54
N GLU A 225 19.44 -7.97 -3.05
CA GLU A 225 18.62 -9.08 -3.50
C GLU A 225 19.08 -10.42 -2.89
N ILE A 226 18.12 -11.25 -2.49
CA ILE A 226 18.30 -12.65 -2.11
C ILE A 226 17.18 -13.47 -2.74
N LEU A 227 17.55 -14.46 -3.55
CA LEU A 227 16.63 -15.37 -4.23
C LEU A 227 16.97 -16.82 -3.87
N VAL A 228 16.00 -17.55 -3.36
CA VAL A 228 16.10 -18.99 -3.10
C VAL A 228 15.01 -19.76 -3.83
N ALA A 229 15.30 -21.01 -4.16
CA ALA A 229 14.34 -21.96 -4.69
C ALA A 229 14.51 -23.30 -4.00
N GLY A 230 13.44 -24.08 -3.92
CA GLY A 230 13.51 -25.43 -3.40
C GLY A 230 12.43 -26.32 -3.99
N THR A 231 12.63 -27.64 -3.90
CA THR A 231 11.61 -28.59 -4.34
C THR A 231 11.09 -29.34 -3.12
N GLN A 232 9.79 -29.20 -2.84
CA GLN A 232 9.11 -29.91 -1.76
C GLN A 232 7.88 -30.60 -2.33
N ASN A 233 7.66 -31.87 -1.97
CA ASN A 233 6.50 -32.66 -2.43
C ASN A 233 6.33 -32.67 -3.96
N GLY A 234 7.45 -32.64 -4.70
CA GLY A 234 7.46 -32.62 -6.18
C GLY A 234 7.12 -31.27 -6.81
N LYS A 235 6.91 -30.21 -6.00
CA LYS A 235 6.64 -28.85 -6.48
C LYS A 235 7.84 -27.93 -6.25
N ARG A 236 8.15 -27.12 -7.26
CA ARG A 236 9.17 -26.07 -7.18
C ARG A 236 8.59 -24.83 -6.49
N GLY A 237 9.19 -24.44 -5.36
CA GLY A 237 8.88 -23.23 -4.61
C GLY A 237 9.98 -22.18 -4.73
N TYR A 238 9.61 -20.92 -4.51
CA TYR A 238 10.49 -19.76 -4.63
C TYR A 238 10.31 -18.82 -3.45
N GLY A 239 11.42 -18.27 -2.96
CA GLY A 239 11.46 -17.21 -1.96
C GLY A 239 12.38 -16.10 -2.46
N PHE A 240 11.81 -15.14 -3.16
CA PHE A 240 12.54 -14.03 -3.76
C PHE A 240 12.31 -12.77 -2.96
N LYS A 241 13.39 -12.04 -2.68
CA LYS A 241 13.33 -10.77 -1.96
C LYS A 241 14.31 -9.76 -2.53
N TRP A 242 13.82 -8.55 -2.73
CA TRP A 242 14.60 -7.35 -3.02
C TRP A 242 14.20 -6.26 -2.02
N GLU A 243 15.17 -5.54 -1.48
CA GLU A 243 14.92 -4.54 -0.45
C GLU A 243 15.85 -3.35 -0.60
N ALA A 244 15.25 -2.16 -0.66
CA ALA A 244 15.94 -0.90 -0.49
C ALA A 244 15.74 -0.44 0.96
N PRO A 245 16.82 -0.16 1.73
CA PRO A 245 16.69 0.11 3.15
C PRO A 245 15.93 1.42 3.45
N GLY A 246 15.96 2.37 2.52
CA GLY A 246 15.35 3.68 2.67
C GLY A 246 16.21 4.65 3.48
N LYS A 247 15.75 5.90 3.57
CA LYS A 247 16.28 6.95 4.43
C LYS A 247 15.18 7.47 5.33
N ASP A 248 15.56 7.81 6.56
CA ASP A 248 14.62 8.38 7.52
C ASP A 248 14.02 9.69 6.99
N TYR A 249 12.70 9.81 7.16
CA TYR A 249 11.91 10.97 6.77
C TYR A 249 12.03 11.37 5.28
N SER A 250 12.42 10.45 4.40
CA SER A 250 12.53 10.71 2.96
C SER A 250 11.31 10.22 2.19
N LEU A 251 10.61 11.14 1.52
CA LEU A 251 9.55 10.82 0.55
C LEU A 251 10.10 10.26 -0.78
N ALA A 252 11.36 10.63 -1.10
CA ALA A 252 12.03 10.27 -2.35
C ALA A 252 12.76 8.93 -2.27
N GLU A 253 13.23 8.59 -1.06
CA GLU A 253 14.01 7.39 -0.77
C GLU A 253 13.40 6.62 0.40
N PRO A 254 12.13 6.19 0.31
CA PRO A 254 11.52 5.38 1.36
C PRO A 254 12.14 3.98 1.40
N ASN A 255 11.89 3.26 2.49
CA ASN A 255 12.09 1.82 2.48
C ASN A 255 11.20 1.20 1.40
N MET A 256 11.74 0.23 0.65
CA MET A 256 10.98 -0.51 -0.35
C MET A 256 11.27 -2.00 -0.24
N ASN A 257 10.24 -2.82 -0.40
CA ASN A 257 10.35 -4.26 -0.44
C ASN A 257 9.63 -4.80 -1.68
N VAL A 258 10.25 -5.77 -2.34
CA VAL A 258 9.61 -6.63 -3.32
C VAL A 258 9.77 -8.06 -2.86
N SER A 259 8.69 -8.83 -2.93
CA SER A 259 8.75 -10.26 -2.66
C SER A 259 7.99 -11.05 -3.72
N LEU A 260 8.53 -12.21 -4.06
CA LEU A 260 7.82 -13.25 -4.80
C LEU A 260 7.92 -14.53 -3.97
N GLN A 261 6.76 -15.10 -3.66
CA GLN A 261 6.66 -16.35 -2.95
C GLN A 261 5.82 -17.33 -3.75
N VAL A 262 6.33 -18.55 -3.88
CA VAL A 262 5.56 -19.69 -4.37
C VAL A 262 5.49 -20.72 -3.27
N GLY A 263 4.30 -20.86 -2.68
CA GLY A 263 4.02 -21.81 -1.61
C GLY A 263 3.42 -23.12 -2.11
N GLU A 264 3.00 -23.98 -1.18
CA GLU A 264 2.18 -25.15 -1.52
C GLU A 264 0.84 -24.69 -2.12
N SER A 265 0.43 -25.32 -3.22
CA SER A 265 -0.87 -25.02 -3.83
C SER A 265 -1.95 -25.81 -3.10
N ALA A 266 -3.03 -25.15 -2.67
CA ALA A 266 -4.25 -25.83 -2.21
C ALA A 266 -4.95 -26.59 -3.36
N TYR A 267 -4.58 -26.32 -4.61
CA TYR A 267 -5.13 -26.95 -5.80
C TYR A 267 -4.20 -28.05 -6.33
N ALA A 268 -4.67 -29.30 -6.28
CA ALA A 268 -3.94 -30.47 -6.75
C ALA A 268 -3.61 -30.46 -8.26
N THR A 269 -4.29 -29.62 -9.04
CA THR A 269 -4.11 -29.48 -10.49
C THR A 269 -2.97 -28.52 -10.87
N ASN A 270 -2.49 -27.69 -9.95
CA ASN A 270 -1.42 -26.73 -10.22
C ASN A 270 -0.06 -27.28 -9.77
N ARG A 271 0.45 -28.24 -10.54
CA ARG A 271 1.69 -28.98 -10.22
C ARG A 271 2.94 -28.10 -10.30
N GLU A 272 2.97 -27.11 -11.19
CA GLU A 272 4.11 -26.21 -11.39
C GLU A 272 3.64 -24.78 -11.64
N SER A 273 4.14 -23.82 -10.85
CA SER A 273 3.80 -22.40 -10.99
C SER A 273 4.60 -21.73 -12.11
N PHE A 274 5.78 -22.25 -12.42
CA PHE A 274 6.67 -21.82 -13.50
C PHE A 274 7.26 -23.06 -14.18
N SER A 275 7.48 -22.98 -15.48
CA SER A 275 8.12 -24.02 -16.31
C SER A 275 9.61 -24.20 -16.01
N SER A 276 10.27 -23.17 -15.46
CA SER A 276 11.66 -23.24 -15.03
C SER A 276 12.00 -22.10 -14.06
N ASP A 277 13.14 -22.23 -13.37
CA ASP A 277 13.73 -21.12 -12.59
C ASP A 277 13.97 -19.90 -13.49
N GLY A 278 14.27 -20.10 -14.78
CA GLY A 278 14.46 -19.01 -15.75
C GLY A 278 13.19 -18.18 -15.98
N GLU A 279 12.02 -18.81 -16.07
CA GLU A 279 10.74 -18.09 -16.22
C GLU A 279 10.42 -17.27 -14.96
N ALA A 280 10.67 -17.83 -13.77
CA ALA A 280 10.47 -17.12 -12.50
C ALA A 280 11.42 -15.92 -12.38
N LEU A 281 12.68 -16.09 -12.78
CA LEU A 281 13.69 -15.03 -12.79
C LEU A 281 13.37 -13.93 -13.82
N GLU A 282 12.87 -14.27 -15.01
CA GLU A 282 12.48 -13.29 -16.03
C GLU A 282 11.34 -12.39 -15.55
N LEU A 283 10.29 -12.99 -14.97
CA LEU A 283 9.19 -12.24 -14.37
C LEU A 283 9.69 -11.30 -13.26
N TRP A 284 10.48 -11.85 -12.35
CA TRP A 284 11.07 -11.12 -11.24
C TRP A 284 11.93 -9.96 -11.71
N ASP A 285 12.81 -10.21 -12.69
CA ASP A 285 13.73 -9.23 -13.22
C ASP A 285 13.00 -8.07 -13.91
N THR A 286 11.93 -8.39 -14.64
CA THR A 286 11.10 -7.38 -15.29
C THR A 286 10.36 -6.50 -14.28
N LEU A 287 9.75 -7.11 -13.25
CA LEU A 287 9.05 -6.37 -12.20
C LEU A 287 10.01 -5.44 -11.44
N VAL A 288 11.10 -5.98 -10.90
CA VAL A 288 12.06 -5.22 -10.06
C VAL A 288 12.67 -4.06 -10.85
N SER A 289 13.07 -4.30 -12.11
CA SER A 289 13.72 -3.28 -12.94
C SER A 289 12.78 -2.13 -13.35
N SER A 290 11.46 -2.31 -13.22
CA SER A 290 10.46 -1.29 -13.58
C SER A 290 10.23 -0.25 -12.47
N ILE A 291 10.64 -0.56 -11.24
CA ILE A 291 10.35 0.26 -10.07
C ILE A 291 11.11 1.58 -10.15
N ARG A 292 10.38 2.68 -10.06
CA ARG A 292 10.95 4.03 -10.15
C ARG A 292 10.11 5.04 -9.42
N LEU A 293 10.75 6.09 -8.91
CA LEU A 293 10.02 7.27 -8.44
C LEU A 293 9.30 7.90 -9.64
N ARG A 294 8.05 8.29 -9.45
CA ARG A 294 7.29 8.99 -10.48
C ARG A 294 7.93 10.37 -10.73
N PRO A 295 8.10 10.82 -11.99
CA PRO A 295 8.68 12.13 -12.27
C PRO A 295 7.93 13.26 -11.56
N GLY A 296 8.68 14.07 -10.81
CA GLY A 296 8.13 15.19 -10.03
C GLY A 296 7.27 14.80 -8.82
N ALA A 297 7.33 13.55 -8.36
CA ALA A 297 6.49 13.09 -7.25
C ALA A 297 6.84 13.70 -5.89
N VAL A 298 8.02 14.28 -5.74
CA VAL A 298 8.54 14.95 -4.55
C VAL A 298 9.05 16.33 -4.92
#